data_AF-A0AAE4JF08-F1
#
_entry.id   AF-A0AAE4JF08-F1
#
_cell.length_a   1.000
_cell.length_b   1.000
_cell.length_c   1.000
_cell.angle_alpha   90.00
_cell.angle_beta   90.00
_cell.angle_gamma   90.00
#
_symmetry.space_group_name_H-M   'P 1'
#
loop_
_entity.id
_entity.type
_entity.pdbx_description
1 polymer ?
#
loop_
_entity_poly.entity_id
_entity_poly.type
_entity_poly.pdbx_seq_one_letter_code
_entity_poly.pdbx_strand_id
1 'polypeptide(L)'
;MSRRAVEGEFERYLSQFVDETYAAFDVAAVLRGSNGSGGRVASKLLNNSRPLERHVIRPKLQSYQQQILAQLDPVLDYAEATDAAFETYADDVLARDIYWNGLRDTVRGDRRDRIRERLLARQRSFGDDLAPLVAADSDDFWTAVTESYDQETATEILQEHLEFTVPLREERDAFAFELTIDPGDVLGGLARALPTLDVEFTDEALRSMRQAEQQVIPAAKADVQQAYES
;
A
#
# COMPACT_ATOMS: atom_id res chain seq x y z
N MET A 1 -20.31 -2.25 14.39
CA MET A 1 -20.59 -1.64 13.09
C MET A 1 -20.49 -2.75 12.07
N SER A 2 -21.12 -2.63 10.91
CA SER A 2 -20.84 -3.62 9.87
C SER A 2 -19.37 -3.51 9.44
N ARG A 3 -18.66 -4.65 9.41
CA ARG A 3 -17.34 -4.82 8.76
C ARG A 3 -17.24 -4.05 7.43
N ARG A 4 -18.34 -4.07 6.68
CA ARG A 4 -18.52 -3.40 5.38
C ARG A 4 -18.32 -1.89 5.41
N ALA A 5 -18.68 -1.22 6.50
CA ALA A 5 -18.50 0.23 6.63
C ALA A 5 -17.02 0.58 6.84
N VAL A 6 -16.29 -0.21 7.63
CA VAL A 6 -14.82 -0.09 7.75
C VAL A 6 -14.14 -0.35 6.41
N GLU A 7 -14.51 -1.46 5.75
CA GLU A 7 -13.98 -1.80 4.43
C GLU A 7 -14.23 -0.68 3.41
N GLY A 8 -15.43 -0.09 3.40
CA GLY A 8 -15.80 1.00 2.50
C GLY A 8 -14.98 2.28 2.70
N GLU A 9 -14.77 2.70 3.95
CA GLU A 9 -13.94 3.88 4.23
C GLU A 9 -12.45 3.62 3.98
N PHE A 10 -11.96 2.41 4.29
CA PHE A 10 -10.60 2.00 3.93
C PHE A 10 -10.40 1.99 2.40
N GLU A 11 -11.36 1.43 1.64
CA GLU A 11 -11.32 1.42 0.18
C GLU A 11 -11.33 2.83 -0.40
N ARG A 12 -12.09 3.77 0.19
CA ARG A 12 -12.11 5.18 -0.21
C ARG A 12 -10.73 5.82 -0.07
N TYR A 13 -10.13 5.76 1.12
CA TYR A 13 -8.81 6.35 1.34
C TYR A 13 -7.72 5.66 0.53
N LEU A 14 -7.76 4.34 0.41
CA LEU A 14 -6.81 3.60 -0.41
C LEU A 14 -6.92 3.98 -1.88
N SER A 15 -8.14 4.14 -2.40
CA SER A 15 -8.36 4.58 -3.79
C SER A 15 -7.78 5.98 -4.02
N GLN A 16 -8.04 6.92 -3.11
CA GLN A 16 -7.45 8.25 -3.18
C GLN A 16 -5.91 8.19 -3.11
N PHE A 17 -5.36 7.38 -2.21
CA PHE A 17 -3.91 7.19 -2.09
C PHE A 17 -3.28 6.62 -3.35
N VAL A 18 -3.91 5.64 -3.99
CA VAL A 18 -3.44 5.04 -5.25
C VAL A 18 -3.51 6.05 -6.38
N ASP A 19 -4.58 6.84 -6.48
CA ASP A 19 -4.73 7.89 -7.50
C ASP A 19 -3.66 8.98 -7.36
N GLU A 20 -3.38 9.43 -6.13
CA GLU A 20 -2.32 10.41 -5.86
C GLU A 20 -0.93 9.84 -6.10
N THR A 21 -0.69 8.58 -5.72
CA THR A 21 0.57 7.87 -6.01
C THR A 21 0.79 7.79 -7.51
N TYR A 22 -0.27 7.45 -8.26
CA TYR A 22 -0.23 7.37 -9.71
C TYR A 22 0.07 8.74 -10.35
N ALA A 23 -0.61 9.79 -9.90
CA ALA A 23 -0.39 11.15 -10.41
C ALA A 23 1.06 11.62 -10.16
N ALA A 24 1.67 11.18 -9.06
CA ALA A 24 3.04 11.50 -8.71
C ALA A 24 4.08 10.63 -9.43
N PHE A 25 3.74 9.44 -9.95
CA PHE A 25 4.71 8.43 -10.40
C PHE A 25 5.47 8.83 -11.69
N ASP A 26 6.80 8.89 -11.62
CA ASP A 26 7.70 9.21 -12.75
C ASP A 26 8.27 7.94 -13.41
N VAL A 27 7.53 7.45 -14.40
CA VAL A 27 7.93 6.31 -15.25
C VAL A 27 9.27 6.55 -15.95
N ALA A 28 9.60 7.81 -16.28
CA ALA A 28 10.84 8.11 -16.96
C ALA A 28 12.05 8.06 -16.02
N ALA A 29 11.88 8.45 -14.76
CA ALA A 29 12.92 8.24 -13.74
C ALA A 29 13.22 6.75 -13.55
N VAL A 30 12.17 5.93 -13.44
CA VAL A 30 12.25 4.46 -13.27
C VAL A 30 13.02 3.80 -14.41
N LEU A 31 12.66 4.11 -15.67
CA LEU A 31 13.34 3.55 -16.84
C LEU A 31 14.77 4.08 -17.06
N ARG A 32 15.12 5.24 -16.50
CA ARG A 32 16.49 5.77 -16.53
C ARG A 32 17.38 5.16 -15.45
N GLY A 33 16.79 4.73 -14.33
CA GLY A 33 17.49 4.04 -13.24
C GLY A 33 17.89 2.60 -13.56
N SER A 34 17.22 1.94 -14.53
CA SER A 34 17.54 0.59 -14.99
C SER A 34 18.84 0.57 -15.83
N ASN A 35 19.98 0.71 -15.16
CA ASN A 35 21.31 0.67 -15.78
C ASN A 35 21.71 -0.79 -16.10
N GLY A 36 21.21 -1.30 -17.22
CA GLY A 36 21.57 -2.61 -17.79
C GLY A 36 21.53 -2.61 -19.32
N SER A 37 21.86 -3.75 -19.95
CA SER A 37 21.92 -3.99 -21.40
C SER A 37 20.64 -3.70 -22.21
N GLY A 38 19.59 -3.18 -21.56
CA GLY A 38 18.30 -2.81 -22.12
C GLY A 38 18.16 -1.35 -22.56
N GLY A 39 19.22 -0.52 -22.58
CA GLY A 39 19.09 0.93 -22.86
C GLY A 39 18.33 1.30 -24.15
N ARG A 40 18.41 0.47 -25.19
CA ARG A 40 17.62 0.63 -26.42
C ARG A 40 16.14 0.29 -26.25
N VAL A 41 15.82 -0.71 -25.42
CA VAL A 41 14.43 -1.08 -25.06
C VAL A 41 13.84 -0.01 -24.16
N ALA A 42 14.56 0.42 -23.12
CA ALA A 42 14.14 1.50 -22.23
C ALA A 42 13.87 2.80 -23.00
N SER A 43 14.75 3.18 -23.94
CA SER A 43 14.53 4.34 -24.82
C SER A 43 13.28 4.22 -25.70
N LYS A 44 12.99 3.02 -26.23
CA LYS A 44 11.76 2.78 -27.00
C LYS A 44 10.51 2.85 -26.13
N LEU A 45 10.56 2.33 -24.91
CA LEU A 45 9.48 2.41 -23.93
C LEU A 45 9.23 3.85 -23.47
N LEU A 46 10.30 4.63 -23.22
CA LEU A 46 10.22 6.06 -22.91
C LEU A 46 9.52 6.86 -24.02
N ASN A 47 9.87 6.59 -25.27
CA ASN A 47 9.23 7.23 -26.43
C ASN A 47 7.76 6.83 -26.62
N ASN A 48 7.31 5.79 -25.90
CA ASN A 48 5.95 5.26 -25.94
C ASN A 48 5.37 5.17 -24.51
N SER A 49 5.52 6.25 -23.74
CA SER A 49 5.11 6.30 -22.33
C SER A 49 3.63 6.00 -22.11
N ARG A 50 2.74 6.46 -22.99
CA ARG A 50 1.28 6.21 -22.86
C ARG A 50 0.91 4.72 -22.91
N PRO A 51 1.37 3.93 -23.90
CA PRO A 51 1.18 2.48 -23.86
C PRO A 51 1.75 1.81 -22.61
N LEU A 52 2.94 2.22 -22.16
CA LEU A 52 3.58 1.65 -20.98
C LEU A 52 2.77 1.91 -19.70
N GLU A 53 2.35 3.16 -19.53
CA GLU A 53 1.50 3.63 -18.45
C GLU A 53 0.19 2.83 -18.40
N ARG A 54 -0.46 2.65 -19.55
CA ARG A 54 -1.75 1.95 -19.66
C ARG A 54 -1.66 0.44 -19.44
N HIS A 55 -0.68 -0.23 -20.04
CA HIS A 55 -0.66 -1.69 -20.08
C HIS A 55 0.19 -2.32 -18.97
N VAL A 56 1.02 -1.53 -18.28
CA VAL A 56 1.95 -2.06 -17.29
C VAL A 56 1.81 -1.36 -15.95
N ILE A 57 1.95 -0.03 -15.92
CA ILE A 57 1.98 0.71 -14.66
C ILE A 57 0.62 0.70 -13.97
N ARG A 58 -0.46 1.09 -14.68
CA ARG A 58 -1.82 1.06 -14.11
C ARG A 58 -2.22 -0.34 -13.62
N PRO A 59 -2.08 -1.43 -14.40
CA PRO A 59 -2.40 -2.77 -13.91
C PRO A 59 -1.57 -3.20 -12.71
N LYS A 60 -0.27 -2.86 -12.67
CA LYS A 60 0.60 -3.20 -11.54
C LYS A 60 0.17 -2.47 -10.25
N LEU A 61 -0.17 -1.18 -10.34
CA LEU A 61 -0.67 -0.42 -9.19
C LEU A 61 -2.06 -0.91 -8.74
N GLN A 62 -2.95 -1.25 -9.67
CA GLN A 62 -4.23 -1.88 -9.35
C GLN A 62 -4.05 -3.23 -8.66
N SER A 63 -3.07 -4.03 -9.08
CA SER A 63 -2.72 -5.27 -8.40
C SER A 63 -2.24 -5.02 -6.96
N TYR A 64 -1.47 -3.96 -6.71
CA TYR A 64 -1.09 -3.59 -5.34
C TYR A 64 -2.28 -3.10 -4.52
N GLN A 65 -3.18 -2.29 -5.11
CA GLN A 65 -4.41 -1.88 -4.45
C GLN A 65 -5.22 -3.10 -3.99
N GLN A 66 -5.41 -4.09 -4.88
CA GLN A 66 -6.13 -5.32 -4.54
C GLN A 66 -5.41 -6.13 -3.45
N GLN A 67 -4.08 -6.17 -3.45
CA GLN A 67 -3.30 -6.83 -2.40
C GLN A 67 -3.47 -6.13 -1.04
N ILE A 68 -3.44 -4.79 -1.01
CA ILE A 68 -3.64 -4.01 0.22
C ILE A 68 -5.07 -4.17 0.74
N LEU A 69 -6.08 -4.22 -0.13
CA LEU A 69 -7.45 -4.54 0.28
C LEU A 69 -7.55 -5.95 0.87
N ALA A 70 -6.94 -6.95 0.22
CA ALA A 70 -6.94 -8.32 0.72
C ALA A 70 -6.17 -8.45 2.06
N GLN A 71 -5.20 -7.57 2.32
CA GLN A 71 -4.47 -7.53 3.59
C GLN A 71 -5.36 -7.09 4.77
N LEU A 72 -6.44 -6.34 4.51
CA LEU A 72 -7.37 -5.91 5.55
C LEU A 72 -8.15 -7.08 6.16
N ASP A 73 -8.47 -8.11 5.38
CA ASP A 73 -9.31 -9.24 5.81
C ASP A 73 -8.84 -9.91 7.12
N PRO A 74 -7.61 -10.44 7.22
CA PRO A 74 -7.16 -11.09 8.44
C PRO A 74 -6.98 -10.12 9.62
N VAL A 75 -6.84 -8.81 9.35
CA VAL A 75 -6.79 -7.78 10.40
C VAL A 75 -8.19 -7.53 10.96
N LEU A 76 -9.22 -7.49 10.11
CA LEU A 76 -10.62 -7.41 10.54
C LEU A 76 -11.07 -8.68 11.26
N ASP A 77 -10.65 -9.85 10.79
CA ASP A 77 -10.94 -11.12 11.48
C ASP A 77 -10.36 -11.14 12.90
N TYR A 78 -9.20 -10.50 13.10
CA TYR A 78 -8.63 -10.27 14.43
C TYR A 78 -9.42 -9.23 15.24
N ALA A 79 -9.76 -8.09 14.64
CA ALA A 79 -10.50 -7.01 15.30
C ALA A 79 -11.90 -7.45 15.79
N GLU A 80 -12.55 -8.36 15.06
CA GLU A 80 -13.85 -8.94 15.42
C GLU A 80 -13.76 -10.00 16.53
N ALA A 81 -12.56 -10.56 16.77
CA ALA A 81 -12.40 -11.67 17.70
C ALA A 81 -12.28 -11.19 19.15
N THR A 82 -13.28 -11.54 19.97
CA THR A 82 -13.35 -11.06 21.37
C THR A 82 -12.35 -11.74 22.31
N ASP A 83 -11.94 -12.98 22.01
CA ASP A 83 -11.13 -13.82 22.91
C ASP A 83 -9.86 -14.41 22.25
N ALA A 84 -9.50 -13.95 21.05
CA ALA A 84 -8.35 -14.48 20.31
C ALA A 84 -7.14 -13.55 20.43
N ALA A 85 -5.96 -14.15 20.60
CA ALA A 85 -4.71 -13.42 20.52
C ALA A 85 -4.32 -13.19 19.05
N PHE A 86 -3.70 -12.03 18.76
CA PHE A 86 -3.25 -11.63 17.40
C PHE A 86 -2.38 -12.70 16.73
N GLU A 87 -1.58 -13.42 17.52
CA GLU A 87 -0.69 -14.49 17.04
C GLU A 87 -1.43 -15.61 16.28
N THR A 88 -2.74 -15.77 16.52
CA THR A 88 -3.60 -16.70 15.77
C THR A 88 -3.75 -16.30 14.30
N TYR A 89 -3.67 -15.00 14.01
CA TYR A 89 -3.85 -14.41 12.68
C TYR A 89 -2.52 -14.00 12.02
N ALA A 90 -1.42 -14.00 12.79
CA ALA A 90 -0.14 -13.43 12.35
C ALA A 90 0.38 -14.02 11.04
N ASP A 91 0.26 -15.33 10.83
CA ASP A 91 0.73 -15.96 9.59
C ASP A 91 -0.11 -15.55 8.38
N ASP A 92 -1.42 -15.43 8.55
CA ASP A 92 -2.38 -15.00 7.52
C ASP A 92 -2.25 -13.52 7.18
N VAL A 93 -2.00 -12.68 8.19
CA VAL A 93 -1.67 -11.26 8.03
C VAL A 93 -0.36 -11.12 7.25
N LEU A 94 0.69 -11.83 7.67
CA LEU A 94 2.01 -11.72 7.07
C LEU A 94 2.06 -12.27 5.64
N ALA A 95 1.32 -13.34 5.34
CA ALA A 95 1.20 -13.88 3.98
C ALA A 95 0.62 -12.88 2.98
N ARG A 96 -0.20 -11.94 3.45
CA ARG A 96 -0.84 -10.90 2.64
C ARG A 96 -0.10 -9.55 2.70
N ASP A 97 0.90 -9.40 3.57
CA ASP A 97 1.62 -8.14 3.75
C ASP A 97 2.50 -7.80 2.54
N ILE A 98 2.26 -6.64 1.94
CA ILE A 98 2.97 -6.18 0.73
C ILE A 98 4.48 -6.01 0.96
N TYR A 99 4.91 -5.62 2.16
CA TYR A 99 6.31 -5.42 2.48
C TYR A 99 7.01 -6.74 2.74
N TRP A 100 6.35 -7.66 3.44
CA TRP A 100 6.86 -9.01 3.62
C TRP A 100 7.06 -9.73 2.28
N ASN A 101 6.10 -9.60 1.38
CA ASN A 101 6.17 -10.17 0.03
C ASN A 101 7.21 -9.47 -0.87
N GLY A 102 7.55 -8.22 -0.56
CA GLY A 102 8.61 -7.45 -1.24
C GLY A 102 10.00 -7.56 -0.58
N LEU A 103 10.18 -8.40 0.43
CA LEU A 103 11.44 -8.53 1.16
C LEU A 103 12.52 -9.18 0.27
N ARG A 104 13.71 -8.57 0.19
CA ARG A 104 14.83 -9.13 -0.57
C ARG A 104 15.35 -10.42 0.05
N ASP A 105 15.74 -11.36 -0.81
CA ASP A 105 16.41 -12.61 -0.40
C ASP A 105 17.72 -12.43 0.36
N THR A 106 18.34 -11.25 0.25
CA THR A 106 19.56 -10.88 0.98
C THR A 106 19.29 -10.55 2.45
N VAL A 107 18.04 -10.26 2.83
CA VAL A 107 17.65 -9.97 4.21
C VAL A 107 17.42 -11.29 4.94
N ARG A 108 18.31 -11.61 5.88
CA ARG A 108 18.34 -12.92 6.58
C ARG A 108 18.66 -12.75 8.07
N GLY A 109 18.45 -13.83 8.82
CA GLY A 109 18.74 -13.90 10.26
C GLY A 109 18.01 -12.83 11.06
N ASP A 110 18.65 -12.32 12.11
CA ASP A 110 18.05 -11.36 13.05
C ASP A 110 17.44 -10.13 12.38
N ARG A 111 17.97 -9.67 11.24
CA ARG A 111 17.38 -8.53 10.51
C ARG A 111 16.00 -8.88 9.97
N ARG A 112 15.84 -10.07 9.38
CA ARG A 112 14.56 -10.56 8.85
C ARG A 112 13.53 -10.72 9.96
N ASP A 113 13.95 -11.25 11.11
CA ASP A 113 13.05 -11.47 12.24
C ASP A 113 12.57 -10.14 12.85
N ARG A 114 13.47 -9.15 13.00
CA ARG A 114 13.07 -7.79 13.43
C ARG A 114 12.10 -7.11 12.47
N ILE A 115 12.28 -7.28 11.16
CA ILE A 115 11.36 -6.74 10.15
C ILE A 115 10.00 -7.43 10.27
N ARG A 116 9.98 -8.77 10.39
CA ARG A 116 8.75 -9.55 10.61
C ARG A 116 8.00 -9.04 11.84
N GLU A 117 8.68 -8.90 12.98
CA GLU A 117 8.08 -8.44 14.23
C GLU A 117 7.49 -7.03 14.10
N ARG A 118 8.20 -6.10 13.44
CA ARG A 118 7.70 -4.74 13.21
C ARG A 118 6.49 -4.69 12.29
N LEU A 119 6.48 -5.46 11.20
CA LEU A 119 5.33 -5.56 10.31
C LEU A 119 4.12 -6.12 11.06
N LEU A 120 4.30 -7.20 11.82
CA LEU A 120 3.23 -7.78 12.64
C LEU A 120 2.72 -6.82 13.72
N ALA A 121 3.61 -6.10 14.40
CA ALA A 121 3.24 -5.11 15.41
C ALA A 121 2.39 -3.98 14.82
N ARG A 122 2.72 -3.51 13.61
CA ARG A 122 1.91 -2.51 12.90
C ARG A 122 0.51 -3.03 12.58
N GLN A 123 0.40 -4.26 12.08
CA GLN A 123 -0.90 -4.85 11.74
C GLN A 123 -1.74 -5.14 12.98
N ARG A 124 -1.09 -5.52 14.09
CA ARG A 124 -1.75 -5.65 15.38
C ARG A 124 -2.30 -4.31 15.87
N SER A 125 -1.47 -3.26 15.85
CA SER A 125 -1.89 -1.89 16.20
C SER A 125 -3.14 -1.48 15.42
N PHE A 126 -3.13 -1.74 14.10
CA PHE A 126 -4.28 -1.44 13.25
C PHE A 126 -5.53 -2.25 13.63
N GLY A 127 -5.39 -3.54 13.90
CA GLY A 127 -6.52 -4.36 14.35
C GLY A 127 -7.06 -3.95 15.72
N ASP A 128 -6.18 -3.58 16.66
CA ASP A 128 -6.55 -3.08 17.99
C ASP A 128 -7.37 -1.78 17.88
N ASP A 129 -6.99 -0.88 16.96
CA ASP A 129 -7.71 0.36 16.68
C ASP A 129 -9.03 0.16 15.90
N LEU A 130 -9.15 -0.93 15.15
CA LEU A 130 -10.40 -1.29 14.47
C LEU A 130 -11.39 -2.00 15.39
N ALA A 131 -10.92 -2.69 16.44
CA ALA A 131 -11.74 -3.48 17.35
C ALA A 131 -12.96 -2.72 17.94
N PRO A 132 -12.83 -1.50 18.51
CA PRO A 132 -14.00 -0.80 19.03
C PRO A 132 -14.93 -0.32 17.91
N LEU A 133 -14.40 0.00 16.73
CA LEU A 133 -15.20 0.40 15.57
C LEU A 133 -16.07 -0.76 15.08
N VAL A 134 -15.50 -1.95 14.88
CA VAL A 134 -16.26 -3.14 14.47
C VAL A 134 -17.25 -3.57 15.55
N ALA A 135 -16.96 -3.34 16.83
CA ALA A 135 -17.86 -3.65 17.95
C ALA A 135 -18.99 -2.63 18.17
N ALA A 136 -18.93 -1.42 17.61
CA ALA A 136 -19.94 -0.37 17.82
C ALA A 136 -21.35 -0.81 17.38
N ASP A 137 -22.43 -0.22 17.88
CA ASP A 137 -23.78 -0.60 17.42
C ASP A 137 -24.20 0.16 16.13
N SER A 138 -23.45 1.18 15.73
CA SER A 138 -23.74 2.00 14.54
C SER A 138 -23.35 1.31 13.23
N ASP A 139 -24.15 1.51 12.17
CA ASP A 139 -23.85 1.06 10.81
C ASP A 139 -23.05 2.10 9.98
N ASP A 140 -22.84 3.30 10.54
CA ASP A 140 -22.09 4.39 9.92
C ASP A 140 -20.69 4.52 10.53
N PHE A 141 -19.66 4.61 9.69
CA PHE A 141 -18.26 4.65 10.11
C PHE A 141 -17.94 5.84 11.00
N TRP A 142 -18.34 7.05 10.59
CA TRP A 142 -18.00 8.27 11.32
C TRP A 142 -18.73 8.35 12.66
N THR A 143 -19.97 7.86 12.71
CA THR A 143 -20.71 7.68 13.97
C THR A 143 -19.99 6.69 14.90
N ALA A 144 -19.55 5.54 14.38
CA ALA A 144 -18.79 4.58 15.20
C ALA A 144 -17.46 5.17 15.72
N VAL A 145 -16.79 5.99 14.91
CA VAL A 145 -15.57 6.71 15.30
C VAL A 145 -15.83 7.71 16.42
N THR A 146 -16.86 8.55 16.31
CA THR A 146 -17.18 9.57 17.34
C THR A 146 -17.74 8.98 18.62
N GLU A 147 -18.33 7.78 18.57
CA GLU A 147 -18.77 7.03 19.75
C GLU A 147 -17.60 6.30 20.46
N SER A 148 -16.59 5.88 19.70
CA SER A 148 -15.48 5.06 20.22
C SER A 148 -14.28 5.86 20.69
N TYR A 149 -14.05 7.02 20.08
CA TYR A 149 -12.84 7.82 20.28
C TYR A 149 -13.17 9.28 20.58
N ASP A 150 -12.21 9.99 21.17
CA ASP A 150 -12.20 11.45 21.09
C ASP A 150 -11.51 11.91 19.80
N GLN A 151 -11.68 13.20 19.48
CA GLN A 151 -11.18 13.77 18.23
C GLN A 151 -9.67 13.66 18.08
N GLU A 152 -8.92 13.82 19.18
CA GLU A 152 -7.45 13.75 19.18
C GLU A 152 -7.01 12.32 18.83
N THR A 153 -7.55 11.33 19.54
CA THR A 153 -7.28 9.91 19.32
C THR A 153 -7.67 9.48 17.90
N ALA A 154 -8.85 9.85 17.42
CA ALA A 154 -9.30 9.53 16.06
C ALA A 154 -8.37 10.13 14.99
N THR A 155 -7.86 11.35 15.22
CA THR A 155 -6.91 12.01 14.33
C THR A 155 -5.55 11.31 14.30
N GLU A 156 -5.06 10.86 15.46
CA GLU A 156 -3.80 10.15 15.60
C GLU A 156 -3.85 8.77 14.93
N ILE A 157 -4.87 7.97 15.24
CA ILE A 157 -5.10 6.64 14.64
C ILE A 157 -5.16 6.74 13.11
N LEU A 158 -5.97 7.68 12.59
CA LEU A 158 -6.13 7.83 11.15
C LEU A 158 -4.83 8.26 10.47
N GLN A 159 -4.06 9.15 11.10
CA GLN A 159 -2.74 9.53 10.58
C GLN A 159 -1.80 8.32 10.57
N GLU A 160 -1.67 7.60 11.68
CA GLU A 160 -0.74 6.48 11.83
C GLU A 160 -0.96 5.42 10.74
N HIS A 161 -2.22 5.04 10.50
CA HIS A 161 -2.53 3.98 9.54
C HIS A 161 -2.43 4.44 8.07
N LEU A 162 -2.52 5.74 7.81
CA LEU A 162 -2.29 6.34 6.50
C LEU A 162 -0.81 6.64 6.19
N GLU A 163 0.11 6.52 7.15
CA GLU A 163 1.56 6.57 6.91
C GLU A 163 2.09 5.26 6.31
N PHE A 164 1.64 4.95 5.09
CA PHE A 164 2.01 3.72 4.37
C PHE A 164 3.52 3.56 4.20
N THR A 165 4.27 4.65 4.03
CA THR A 165 5.70 4.61 3.66
C THR A 165 6.65 4.27 4.80
N VAL A 166 6.18 4.23 6.05
CA VAL A 166 7.02 3.99 7.24
C VAL A 166 7.97 2.78 7.05
N PRO A 167 7.50 1.58 6.66
CA PRO A 167 8.40 0.44 6.45
C PRO A 167 9.49 0.70 5.40
N LEU A 168 9.13 1.31 4.26
CA LEU A 168 10.07 1.64 3.18
C LEU A 168 11.11 2.70 3.60
N ARG A 169 10.74 3.63 4.49
CA ARG A 169 11.67 4.66 4.99
C ARG A 169 12.69 4.06 5.95
N GLU A 170 12.22 3.21 6.86
CA GLU A 170 13.03 2.67 7.94
C GLU A 170 13.96 1.54 7.47
N GLU A 171 13.57 0.80 6.43
CA GLU A 171 14.31 -0.36 5.90
C GLU A 171 14.41 -0.33 4.37
N ARG A 172 14.83 0.82 3.81
CA ARG A 172 14.82 1.08 2.35
C ARG A 172 15.52 0.00 1.50
N ASP A 173 16.65 -0.53 1.98
CA ASP A 173 17.42 -1.57 1.27
C ASP A 173 16.90 -2.98 1.52
N ALA A 174 15.94 -3.16 2.43
CA ALA A 174 15.37 -4.48 2.73
C ALA A 174 14.30 -4.91 1.72
N PHE A 175 13.64 -3.94 1.07
CA PHE A 175 12.54 -4.19 0.15
C PHE A 175 12.95 -3.94 -1.31
N ALA A 176 12.34 -4.67 -2.22
CA ALA A 176 12.46 -4.48 -3.65
C ALA A 176 11.09 -4.54 -4.31
N PHE A 177 10.65 -3.43 -4.89
CA PHE A 177 9.49 -3.42 -5.76
C PHE A 177 9.95 -3.53 -7.20
N GLU A 178 9.65 -4.67 -7.81
CA GLU A 178 10.12 -5.05 -9.13
C GLU A 178 8.96 -5.31 -10.09
N LEU A 179 9.24 -5.06 -11.37
CA LEU A 179 8.33 -5.25 -12.47
C LEU A 179 9.12 -5.72 -13.69
N THR A 180 8.69 -6.84 -14.27
CA THR A 180 9.16 -7.30 -15.57
C THR A 180 8.26 -6.70 -16.66
N ILE A 181 8.87 -6.01 -17.62
CA ILE A 181 8.18 -5.40 -18.76
C ILE A 181 8.49 -6.23 -20.00
N ASP A 182 7.45 -6.80 -20.62
CA ASP A 182 7.54 -7.36 -21.97
C ASP A 182 7.25 -6.25 -23.02
N PRO A 183 8.24 -5.85 -23.85
CA PRO A 183 8.00 -4.83 -24.87
C PRO A 183 6.94 -5.24 -25.91
N GLY A 184 6.69 -6.53 -26.09
CA GLY A 184 5.63 -7.07 -26.94
C GLY A 184 4.24 -6.70 -26.44
N ASP A 185 4.02 -6.68 -25.12
CA ASP A 185 2.74 -6.31 -24.49
C ASP A 185 2.48 -4.81 -24.53
N VAL A 186 3.56 -4.01 -24.61
CA VAL A 186 3.48 -2.55 -24.62
C VAL A 186 3.43 -1.95 -26.03
N LEU A 187 4.30 -2.43 -26.92
CA LEU A 187 4.55 -1.81 -28.22
C LEU A 187 3.96 -2.62 -29.38
N GLY A 188 3.65 -3.91 -29.17
CA GLY A 188 3.11 -4.80 -30.20
C GLY A 188 4.05 -5.08 -31.39
N GLY A 189 3.57 -5.89 -32.34
CA GLY A 189 4.25 -6.15 -33.61
C GLY A 189 5.67 -6.71 -33.45
N LEU A 190 6.64 -6.08 -34.11
CA LEU A 190 8.06 -6.49 -34.10
C LEU A 190 8.73 -6.32 -32.73
N ALA A 191 8.10 -5.62 -31.77
CA ALA A 191 8.65 -5.47 -30.43
C ALA A 191 8.63 -6.78 -29.63
N ARG A 192 7.83 -7.78 -30.03
CA ARG A 192 7.83 -9.14 -29.44
C ARG A 192 9.17 -9.87 -29.56
N ALA A 193 10.06 -9.41 -30.44
CA ALA A 193 11.42 -9.94 -30.56
C ALA A 193 12.43 -9.23 -29.64
N LEU A 194 12.02 -8.20 -28.91
CA LEU A 194 12.86 -7.53 -27.93
C LEU A 194 12.89 -8.32 -26.62
N PRO A 195 14.01 -8.32 -25.89
CA PRO A 195 14.08 -8.95 -24.57
C PRO A 195 13.19 -8.20 -23.57
N THR A 196 12.73 -8.93 -22.56
CA THR A 196 12.09 -8.35 -21.37
C THR A 196 13.04 -7.41 -20.63
N LEU A 197 12.46 -6.48 -19.88
CA LEU A 197 13.18 -5.52 -19.07
C LEU A 197 12.70 -5.64 -17.61
N ASP A 198 13.58 -6.08 -16.72
CA ASP A 198 13.32 -6.04 -15.29
C ASP A 198 13.68 -4.67 -14.74
N VAL A 199 12.73 -4.09 -13.99
CA VAL A 199 12.86 -2.75 -13.45
C VAL A 199 12.52 -2.76 -11.97
N GLU A 200 13.49 -2.34 -11.16
CA GLU A 200 13.26 -2.01 -9.77
C GLU A 200 12.80 -0.54 -9.67
N PHE A 201 11.72 -0.29 -8.94
CA PHE A 201 11.11 1.03 -8.78
C PHE A 201 10.86 1.40 -7.32
N THR A 202 11.50 0.72 -6.35
CA THR A 202 11.35 0.95 -4.90
C THR A 202 11.48 2.42 -4.52
N ASP A 203 12.50 3.10 -5.06
CA ASP A 203 12.75 4.52 -4.78
C ASP A 203 11.64 5.44 -5.32
N GLU A 204 11.14 5.13 -6.52
CA GLU A 204 10.06 5.90 -7.12
C GLU A 204 8.72 5.62 -6.42
N ALA A 205 8.47 4.37 -6.01
CA ALA A 205 7.33 4.03 -5.18
C ALA A 205 7.36 4.82 -3.87
N LEU A 206 8.50 4.82 -3.15
CA LEU A 206 8.64 5.60 -1.93
C LEU A 206 8.41 7.11 -2.19
N ARG A 207 8.97 7.67 -3.26
CA ARG A 207 8.80 9.09 -3.59
C ARG A 207 7.33 9.44 -3.87
N SER A 208 6.68 8.67 -4.72
CA SER A 208 5.28 8.90 -5.15
C SER A 208 4.30 8.67 -4.01
N MET A 209 4.47 7.61 -3.22
CA MET A 209 3.66 7.33 -2.03
C MET A 209 3.80 8.45 -0.97
N ARG A 210 5.01 8.98 -0.74
CA ARG A 210 5.18 10.11 0.19
C ARG A 210 4.47 11.38 -0.28
N GLN A 211 4.38 11.58 -1.59
CA GLN A 211 3.61 12.69 -2.14
C GLN A 211 2.10 12.45 -1.96
N ALA A 212 1.64 11.21 -2.10
CA ALA A 212 0.27 10.83 -1.82
C ALA A 212 -0.11 11.02 -0.34
N GLU A 213 0.75 10.61 0.60
CA GLU A 213 0.55 10.85 2.05
C GLU A 213 0.32 12.35 2.36
N GLN A 214 1.05 13.24 1.68
CA GLN A 214 0.92 14.69 1.86
C GLN A 214 -0.43 15.26 1.37
N GLN A 215 -1.16 14.54 0.53
CA GLN A 215 -2.49 14.92 0.07
C GLN A 215 -3.60 14.22 0.85
N VAL A 216 -3.46 12.92 1.09
CA VAL A 216 -4.49 12.08 1.70
C VAL A 216 -4.59 12.31 3.21
N ILE A 217 -3.47 12.40 3.93
CA ILE A 217 -3.51 12.58 5.40
C ILE A 217 -4.23 13.88 5.79
N PRO A 218 -3.94 15.05 5.20
CA PRO A 218 -4.69 16.27 5.53
C PRO A 218 -6.18 16.18 5.20
N ALA A 219 -6.56 15.53 4.10
CA ALA A 219 -7.96 15.31 3.76
C ALA A 219 -8.66 14.41 4.79
N ALA A 220 -8.00 13.34 5.20
CA ALA A 220 -8.49 12.43 6.22
C ALA A 220 -8.69 13.12 7.57
N LYS A 221 -7.76 14.00 7.97
CA LYS A 221 -7.91 14.81 9.18
C LYS A 221 -9.07 15.81 9.09
N ALA A 222 -9.34 16.36 7.91
CA ALA A 222 -10.50 17.22 7.70
C ALA A 222 -11.82 16.43 7.82
N ASP A 223 -11.85 15.19 7.34
CA ASP A 223 -13.01 14.30 7.51
C ASP A 223 -13.27 14.02 9.00
N VAL A 224 -12.23 13.74 9.79
CA VAL A 224 -12.34 13.61 11.26
C VAL A 224 -12.92 14.89 11.86
N GLN A 225 -12.34 16.05 11.55
CA GLN A 225 -12.85 17.32 12.09
C GLN A 225 -14.34 17.52 11.76
N GLN A 226 -14.74 17.26 10.51
CA GLN A 226 -16.13 17.38 10.09
C GLN A 226 -17.07 16.44 10.86
N ALA A 227 -16.62 15.22 11.15
CA ALA A 227 -17.41 14.25 11.91
C ALA A 227 -17.71 14.71 13.35
N TYR A 228 -16.79 15.42 14.00
CA TYR A 228 -16.98 15.96 15.36
C TYR A 228 -17.68 17.33 15.42
N GLU A 229 -17.83 18.01 14.27
CA GLU A 229 -18.59 19.26 14.16
C GLU A 229 -20.07 19.05 13.78
N SER A 230 -20.42 17.84 13.36
CA SER A 230 -21.77 17.45 12.90
C SER A 230 -22.67 16.99 14.05
#